data_AF-D4H668-F1
#
_entry.id   AF-D4H668-F1
#
_cell.length_a   1.000
_cell.length_b   1.000
_cell.length_c   1.000
_cell.angle_alpha   90.00
_cell.angle_beta   90.00
_cell.angle_gamma   90.00
#
_symmetry.space_group_name_H-M   'P 1'
#
loop_
_entity.id
_entity.type
_entity.pdbx_description
1 polymer ?
#
loop_
_entity_poly.entity_id
_entity_poly.type
_entity_poly.pdbx_seq_one_letter_code
_entity_poly.pdbx_strand_id
1 'polypeptide(L)'
;MKNIIILLMFTLLIVACAHTVSIPREHPEKLDAMPNCADCHDNELQAFSHTKPAFFKKHGAYAKQERLVCNSCHTESYCSDCHTNNDELKPSEKFPDAPLRNSPHRGDYLTLHRIDGKINAAPCAKCHGRQNNERCATCHQ
;
A
#
# COMPACT_ATOMS: atom_id res chain seq x y z
N MET A 1 29.29 -44.80 0.09
CA MET A 1 29.70 -43.45 -0.35
C MET A 1 28.57 -42.66 -0.99
N LYS A 2 27.85 -43.20 -2.00
CA LYS A 2 26.72 -42.53 -2.67
C LYS A 2 25.63 -42.02 -1.72
N ASN A 3 25.25 -42.81 -0.70
CA ASN A 3 24.22 -42.41 0.27
C ASN A 3 24.69 -41.28 1.23
N ILE A 4 25.99 -41.21 1.52
CA ILE A 4 26.59 -40.16 2.34
C ILE A 4 26.61 -38.83 1.57
N ILE A 5 26.91 -38.88 0.26
CA ILE A 5 26.90 -37.71 -0.62
C ILE A 5 25.48 -37.17 -0.79
N ILE A 6 24.47 -38.06 -0.94
CA ILE A 6 23.06 -37.65 -1.02
C ILE A 6 22.60 -36.98 0.29
N LEU A 7 22.99 -37.54 1.45
CA LEU A 7 22.66 -36.95 2.74
C LEU A 7 23.31 -35.58 2.94
N LEU A 8 24.57 -35.43 2.52
CA LEU A 8 25.30 -34.14 2.57
C LEU A 8 24.72 -33.09 1.62
N MET A 9 24.26 -33.47 0.42
CA MET A 9 23.57 -32.54 -0.47
C MET A 9 22.22 -32.11 0.09
N PHE A 10 21.49 -33.02 0.74
CA PHE A 10 20.18 -32.71 1.32
C PHE A 10 20.31 -31.78 2.53
N THR A 11 21.33 -31.97 3.38
CA THR A 11 21.61 -31.05 4.50
C THR A 11 22.07 -29.68 4.01
N LEU A 12 22.88 -29.60 2.93
CA LEU A 12 23.28 -28.31 2.34
C LEU A 12 22.08 -27.51 1.81
N LEU A 13 21.12 -28.20 1.18
CA LEU A 13 19.88 -27.61 0.67
C LEU A 13 18.98 -27.05 1.79
N ILE A 14 18.89 -27.73 2.93
CA ILE A 14 18.10 -27.27 4.08
C ILE A 14 18.73 -26.04 4.74
N VAL A 15 20.06 -26.00 4.86
CA VAL A 15 20.78 -24.86 5.45
C VAL A 15 20.67 -23.60 4.57
N ALA A 16 20.65 -23.75 3.24
CA ALA A 16 20.45 -22.62 2.33
C ALA A 16 19.08 -21.94 2.49
N CYS A 17 18.04 -22.69 2.86
CA CYS A 17 16.69 -22.16 3.10
C CYS A 17 16.51 -21.55 4.49
N ALA A 18 17.37 -21.90 5.46
CA ALA A 18 17.26 -21.44 6.85
C ALA A 18 17.64 -19.94 7.02
N HIS A 19 18.32 -19.35 6.05
CA HIS A 19 18.71 -17.93 6.05
C HIS A 19 17.70 -17.02 5.35
N THR A 20 16.42 -17.42 5.29
CA THR A 20 15.36 -16.49 4.92
C THR A 20 15.13 -15.52 6.08
N VAL A 21 15.51 -14.26 5.88
CA VAL A 21 15.29 -13.18 6.84
C VAL A 21 13.79 -13.04 7.03
N SER A 22 13.26 -13.63 8.10
CA SER A 22 11.89 -13.43 8.53
C SER A 22 11.87 -12.24 9.48
N ILE A 23 10.96 -11.30 9.25
CA ILE A 23 10.72 -10.24 10.23
C ILE A 23 10.20 -10.91 11.50
N PRO A 24 10.89 -10.77 12.65
CA PRO A 24 10.44 -11.36 13.89
C PRO A 24 9.09 -10.73 14.28
N ARG A 25 8.19 -11.54 14.86
CA ARG A 25 6.86 -11.06 15.28
C ARG A 25 6.93 -10.04 16.41
N GLU A 26 8.03 -10.02 17.14
CA GLU A 26 8.27 -9.12 18.27
C GLU A 26 9.51 -8.29 18.01
N HIS A 27 9.44 -7.01 18.34
CA HIS A 27 10.58 -6.11 18.27
C HIS A 27 11.50 -6.38 19.49
N PRO A 28 12.83 -6.48 19.32
CA PRO A 28 13.76 -6.81 20.41
C PRO A 28 13.79 -5.74 21.51
N GLU A 29 13.52 -4.49 21.15
CA GLU A 29 13.38 -3.39 22.09
C GLU A 29 11.91 -3.14 22.42
N LYS A 30 11.64 -2.77 23.67
CA LYS A 30 10.31 -2.39 24.11
C LYS A 30 9.92 -1.04 23.51
N LEU A 31 8.88 -1.04 22.68
CA LEU A 31 8.32 0.15 22.06
C LEU A 31 7.00 0.50 22.72
N ASP A 32 6.76 1.80 22.98
CA ASP A 32 5.54 2.26 23.64
C ASP A 32 4.31 2.25 22.70
N ALA A 33 4.55 2.25 21.39
CA ALA A 33 3.53 2.17 20.35
C ALA A 33 4.12 1.52 19.09
N MET A 34 3.26 1.13 18.14
CA MET A 34 3.68 0.66 16.83
C MET A 34 4.34 1.80 16.04
N PRO A 35 5.66 1.77 15.76
CA PRO A 35 6.34 2.83 15.05
C PRO A 35 6.18 2.66 13.53
N ASN A 36 6.50 3.71 12.78
CA ASN A 36 6.83 3.55 11.37
C ASN A 36 8.28 3.06 11.28
N CYS A 37 8.51 1.89 10.71
CA CYS A 37 9.84 1.28 10.64
C CYS A 37 10.89 2.21 9.99
N ALA A 38 10.46 3.02 9.04
CA ALA A 38 11.31 3.98 8.31
C ALA A 38 11.87 5.11 9.19
N ASP A 39 11.36 5.28 10.41
CA ASP A 39 11.84 6.32 11.33
C ASP A 39 13.18 5.91 11.98
N CYS A 40 13.45 4.60 12.07
CA CYS A 40 14.65 4.04 12.70
C CYS A 40 15.45 3.06 11.82
N HIS A 41 14.88 2.59 10.71
CA HIS A 41 15.53 1.62 9.81
C HIS A 41 15.77 2.19 8.41
N ASP A 42 17.03 2.16 7.98
CA ASP A 42 17.45 2.68 6.66
C ASP A 42 17.31 1.67 5.51
N ASN A 43 16.85 0.45 5.80
CA ASN A 43 16.87 -0.72 4.91
C ASN A 43 15.60 -0.84 4.03
N GLU A 44 15.37 -2.01 3.43
CA GLU A 44 14.21 -2.30 2.58
C GLU A 44 12.87 -1.95 3.24
N LEU A 45 12.79 -1.88 4.58
CA LEU A 45 11.58 -1.53 5.33
C LEU A 45 11.06 -0.13 5.03
N GLN A 46 11.91 0.81 4.59
CA GLN A 46 11.46 2.13 4.15
C GLN A 46 10.48 2.06 2.97
N ALA A 47 10.64 1.06 2.10
CA ALA A 47 9.77 0.87 0.94
C ALA A 47 8.32 0.55 1.33
N PHE A 48 8.11 0.04 2.55
CA PHE A 48 6.81 -0.33 3.12
C PHE A 48 6.14 0.81 3.89
N SER A 49 6.76 2.00 3.95
CA SER A 49 6.14 3.15 4.59
C SER A 49 4.96 3.69 3.77
N HIS A 50 3.78 3.71 4.40
CA HIS A 50 2.54 4.26 3.84
C HIS A 50 2.57 5.79 3.60
N THR A 51 3.63 6.47 4.04
CA THR A 51 3.82 7.91 3.84
C THR A 51 4.35 8.23 2.44
N LYS A 52 4.96 7.27 1.75
CA LYS A 52 5.57 7.49 0.43
C LYS A 52 4.52 7.25 -0.67
N PRO A 53 4.33 8.17 -1.63
CA PRO A 53 3.39 7.98 -2.74
C PRO A 53 3.66 6.72 -3.57
N ALA A 54 4.94 6.31 -3.64
CA ALA A 54 5.36 5.11 -4.36
C ALA A 54 4.83 3.81 -3.73
N PHE A 55 4.56 3.79 -2.42
CA PHE A 55 4.03 2.62 -1.73
C PHE A 55 2.74 2.15 -2.38
N PHE A 56 1.76 3.04 -2.53
CA PHE A 56 0.46 2.69 -3.12
C PHE A 56 0.57 2.15 -4.56
N LYS A 57 1.55 2.62 -5.34
CA LYS A 57 1.80 2.13 -6.70
C LYS A 57 2.49 0.76 -6.73
N LYS A 58 3.25 0.42 -5.70
CA LYS A 58 4.09 -0.78 -5.64
C LYS A 58 3.62 -1.83 -4.62
N HIS A 59 2.57 -1.54 -3.84
CA HIS A 59 2.11 -2.39 -2.75
C HIS A 59 1.78 -3.82 -3.21
N GLY A 60 1.21 -4.00 -4.41
CA GLY A 60 0.96 -5.33 -4.97
C GLY A 60 2.23 -6.13 -5.27
N ALA A 61 3.28 -5.46 -5.76
CA ALA A 61 4.58 -6.10 -5.97
C ALA A 61 5.23 -6.49 -4.63
N TYR A 62 5.15 -5.59 -3.63
CA TYR A 62 5.63 -5.86 -2.28
C TYR A 62 4.86 -7.00 -1.62
N ALA A 63 3.53 -7.03 -1.71
CA ALA A 63 2.70 -8.09 -1.14
C ALA A 63 3.00 -9.47 -1.75
N LYS A 64 3.36 -9.51 -3.04
CA LYS A 64 3.75 -10.75 -3.73
C LYS A 64 5.10 -11.28 -3.27
N GLN A 65 6.04 -10.39 -2.94
CA GLN A 65 7.42 -10.76 -2.57
C GLN A 65 7.57 -10.95 -1.05
N GLU A 66 6.89 -10.13 -0.26
CA GLU A 66 7.19 -9.90 1.15
C GLU A 66 5.91 -9.77 2.01
N ARG A 67 4.95 -10.67 1.80
CA ARG A 67 3.67 -10.70 2.55
C ARG A 67 3.84 -10.66 4.08
N LEU A 68 4.89 -11.32 4.59
CA LEU A 68 5.16 -11.41 6.03
C LEU A 68 5.44 -10.05 6.67
N VAL A 69 5.96 -9.08 5.92
CA VAL A 69 6.21 -7.71 6.40
C VAL A 69 4.90 -6.99 6.67
N CYS A 70 3.90 -7.16 5.81
CA CYS A 70 2.57 -6.60 6.04
C CYS A 70 1.93 -7.20 7.30
N ASN A 71 2.16 -8.50 7.52
CA ASN A 71 1.60 -9.24 8.66
C ASN A 71 2.23 -8.88 10.02
N SER A 72 3.28 -8.05 10.04
CA SER A 72 3.79 -7.50 11.31
C SER A 72 2.86 -6.47 11.92
N CYS A 73 2.04 -5.80 11.10
CA CYS A 73 1.11 -4.75 11.54
C CYS A 73 -0.36 -5.05 11.20
N HIS A 74 -0.61 -5.75 10.10
CA HIS A 74 -1.95 -6.02 9.60
C HIS A 74 -2.32 -7.51 9.74
N THR A 75 -3.60 -7.78 9.96
CA THR A 75 -4.11 -9.15 9.90
C THR A 75 -4.31 -9.57 8.44
N GLU A 76 -4.28 -10.88 8.18
CA GLU A 76 -4.54 -11.45 6.85
C GLU A 76 -5.88 -10.98 6.24
N SER A 77 -6.89 -10.75 7.08
CA SER A 77 -8.20 -10.23 6.68
C SER A 77 -8.13 -8.82 6.05
N TYR A 78 -7.09 -8.04 6.34
CA TYR A 78 -6.88 -6.74 5.71
C TYR A 78 -6.61 -6.85 4.20
N CYS A 79 -6.05 -7.97 3.74
CA CYS A 79 -5.85 -8.20 2.32
C CYS A 79 -7.18 -8.48 1.63
N SER A 80 -8.05 -9.29 2.25
CA SER A 80 -9.38 -9.62 1.73
C SER A 80 -10.34 -8.44 1.68
N ASP A 81 -10.00 -7.35 2.34
CA ASP A 81 -10.80 -6.12 2.33
C ASP A 81 -10.92 -5.51 0.91
N CYS A 82 -9.90 -5.69 0.07
CA CYS A 82 -9.92 -5.27 -1.33
C CYS A 82 -9.71 -6.44 -2.31
N HIS A 83 -9.09 -7.54 -1.89
CA HIS A 83 -8.85 -8.73 -2.71
C HIS A 83 -9.84 -9.86 -2.37
N THR A 84 -11.12 -9.70 -2.76
CA THR A 84 -12.15 -10.73 -2.58
C THR A 84 -12.34 -11.57 -3.85
N ASN A 85 -12.38 -12.90 -3.73
CA ASN A 85 -12.81 -13.81 -4.80
C ASN A 85 -12.13 -13.61 -6.18
N ASN A 86 -10.82 -13.35 -6.20
CA ASN A 86 -10.02 -13.05 -7.41
C ASN A 86 -10.37 -11.76 -8.16
N ASP A 87 -11.32 -10.97 -7.65
CA ASP A 87 -11.61 -9.63 -8.17
C ASP A 87 -10.92 -8.60 -7.27
N GLU A 88 -10.17 -7.69 -7.90
CA GLU A 88 -9.54 -6.57 -7.20
C GLU A 88 -10.53 -5.41 -7.12
N LEU A 89 -10.98 -5.09 -5.91
CA LEU A 89 -11.79 -3.90 -5.68
C LEU A 89 -10.89 -2.68 -5.65
N LYS A 90 -11.06 -1.76 -6.61
CA LYS A 90 -10.25 -0.54 -6.63
C LYS A 90 -10.61 0.31 -5.41
N PRO A 91 -9.65 1.03 -4.80
CA PRO A 91 -9.96 1.94 -3.70
C PRO A 91 -11.04 2.98 -4.04
N SER A 92 -11.13 3.40 -5.31
CA SER A 92 -12.20 4.28 -5.81
C SER A 92 -13.59 3.64 -5.82
N GLU A 93 -13.67 2.32 -5.89
CA GLU A 93 -14.93 1.56 -5.88
C GLU A 93 -15.34 1.22 -4.44
N LYS A 94 -14.38 0.84 -3.59
CA LYS A 94 -14.65 0.54 -2.16
C LYS A 94 -14.98 1.79 -1.35
N PHE A 95 -14.25 2.87 -1.62
CA PHE A 95 -14.33 4.11 -0.86
C PHE A 95 -14.63 5.30 -1.78
N PRO A 96 -15.82 5.31 -2.42
CA PRO A 96 -16.16 6.31 -3.44
C PRO A 96 -16.18 7.73 -2.89
N ASP A 97 -16.54 7.87 -1.62
CA ASP A 97 -16.71 9.17 -0.93
C ASP A 97 -15.57 9.47 0.05
N ALA A 98 -14.59 8.58 0.19
CA ALA A 98 -13.50 8.81 1.12
C ALA A 98 -12.46 9.76 0.52
N PRO A 99 -12.00 10.78 1.28
CA PRO A 99 -10.95 11.69 0.86
C PRO A 99 -9.57 11.00 0.98
N LEU A 100 -9.32 9.98 0.15
CA LEU A 100 -8.11 9.16 0.27
C LEU A 100 -6.86 9.84 -0.29
N ARG A 101 -5.75 9.49 0.36
CA ARG A 101 -4.49 10.22 0.55
C ARG A 101 -3.77 10.82 -0.67
N ASN A 102 -4.11 10.49 -1.91
CA ASN A 102 -3.32 10.90 -3.08
C ASN A 102 -4.07 11.81 -4.07
N SER A 103 -5.31 12.19 -3.76
CA SER A 103 -5.99 13.35 -4.34
C SER A 103 -7.19 13.69 -3.47
N PRO A 104 -7.54 14.97 -3.27
CA PRO A 104 -8.79 15.38 -2.60
C PRO A 104 -10.06 14.87 -3.31
N HIS A 105 -9.92 14.12 -4.40
CA HIS A 105 -10.99 13.57 -5.21
C HIS A 105 -10.74 12.07 -5.50
N ARG A 106 -11.83 11.34 -5.71
CA ARG A 106 -11.87 9.95 -6.19
C ARG A 106 -10.93 9.71 -7.39
N GLY A 107 -10.40 8.48 -7.50
CA GLY A 107 -9.41 8.11 -8.53
C GLY A 107 -9.86 8.31 -9.98
N ASP A 108 -11.16 8.30 -10.24
CA ASP A 108 -11.80 8.53 -11.53
C ASP A 108 -12.58 9.86 -11.57
N TYR A 109 -12.16 10.83 -10.76
CA TYR A 109 -12.75 12.16 -10.72
C TYR A 109 -12.87 12.79 -12.11
N LEU A 110 -11.87 12.67 -12.99
CA LEU A 110 -11.96 13.24 -14.34
C LEU A 110 -13.16 12.73 -15.15
N THR A 111 -13.59 11.48 -14.92
CA THR A 111 -14.74 10.88 -15.61
C THR A 111 -16.06 11.44 -15.09
N LEU A 112 -16.22 11.58 -13.77
CA LEU A 112 -17.46 12.10 -13.17
C LEU A 112 -17.47 13.60 -12.91
N HIS A 113 -16.32 14.29 -13.00
CA HIS A 113 -16.18 15.74 -12.75
C HIS A 113 -17.17 16.55 -13.59
N ARG A 114 -17.37 16.15 -14.85
CA ARG A 114 -18.34 16.82 -15.73
C ARG A 114 -19.79 16.68 -15.26
N ILE A 115 -20.10 15.61 -14.53
CA ILE A 115 -21.43 15.32 -13.97
C ILE A 115 -21.56 16.05 -12.64
N ASP A 116 -20.60 15.86 -11.73
CA ASP A 116 -20.58 16.47 -10.40
C ASP A 116 -20.57 18.01 -10.48
N GLY A 117 -19.74 18.58 -11.36
CA GLY A 117 -19.67 20.02 -11.61
C GLY A 117 -20.93 20.59 -12.25
N LYS A 118 -21.69 19.80 -13.02
CA LYS A 118 -23.00 20.20 -13.57
C LYS A 118 -24.11 20.14 -12.52
N ILE A 119 -24.06 19.15 -11.64
CA ILE A 119 -25.06 18.99 -10.57
C ILE A 119 -24.88 20.10 -9.53
N ASN A 120 -23.67 20.25 -8.98
CA ASN A 120 -23.38 21.27 -7.98
C ASN A 120 -21.87 21.47 -7.76
N ALA A 121 -21.32 22.57 -8.25
CA ALA A 121 -19.91 22.94 -8.03
C ALA A 121 -19.62 23.64 -6.68
N ALA A 122 -20.65 23.99 -5.89
CA ALA A 122 -20.47 24.75 -4.65
C ALA A 122 -19.60 24.05 -3.58
N PRO A 123 -19.66 22.72 -3.38
CA PRO A 123 -18.79 22.02 -2.43
C PRO A 123 -17.30 22.15 -2.77
N CYS A 124 -16.94 22.20 -4.05
CA CYS A 124 -15.56 22.32 -4.52
C CYS A 124 -14.94 23.67 -4.13
N ALA A 125 -15.75 24.73 -4.14
CA ALA A 125 -15.31 26.09 -3.82
C ALA A 125 -14.87 26.28 -2.35
N LYS A 126 -15.24 25.34 -1.46
CA LYS A 126 -14.80 25.36 -0.06
C LYS A 126 -13.29 25.20 0.08
N CYS A 127 -12.68 24.42 -0.81
CA CYS A 127 -11.23 24.17 -0.82
C CYS A 127 -10.53 24.89 -1.99
N HIS A 128 -11.20 25.05 -3.12
CA HIS A 128 -10.61 25.62 -4.34
C HIS A 128 -10.97 27.09 -4.59
N GLY A 129 -11.82 27.71 -3.77
CA GLY A 129 -12.25 29.11 -3.94
C GLY A 129 -13.34 29.30 -5.00
N ARG A 130 -13.81 30.54 -5.16
CA ARG A 130 -14.93 30.90 -6.07
C ARG A 130 -14.41 31.50 -7.38
N GLN A 131 -15.14 31.23 -8.47
CA GLN A 131 -14.93 31.69 -9.86
C GLN A 131 -13.60 31.27 -10.50
N ASN A 132 -13.68 30.51 -11.60
CA ASN A 132 -12.60 30.14 -12.54
C ASN A 132 -11.17 30.18 -11.95
N ASN A 133 -10.97 29.47 -10.83
CA ASN A 133 -9.67 29.46 -10.16
C ASN A 133 -8.61 28.84 -11.08
N GLU A 134 -7.34 29.03 -10.75
CA GLU A 134 -6.20 28.53 -11.55
C GLU A 134 -6.29 27.03 -11.86
N ARG A 135 -6.96 26.22 -11.02
CA ARG A 135 -7.15 24.78 -11.24
C ARG A 135 -8.28 24.47 -12.22
N CYS A 136 -9.38 25.21 -12.16
CA CYS A 136 -10.47 25.12 -13.12
C CYS A 136 -10.02 25.60 -14.51
N ALA A 137 -9.29 26.73 -14.54
CA ALA A 137 -8.79 27.37 -15.75
C ALA A 137 -7.78 26.50 -16.53
N THR A 138 -7.13 25.52 -15.88
CA THR A 138 -6.28 24.54 -16.56
C THR A 138 -7.02 23.75 -17.64
N CYS A 139 -8.32 23.49 -17.46
CA CYS A 139 -9.10 22.65 -18.36
C CYS A 139 -10.35 23.33 -18.94
N HIS A 140 -10.84 24.40 -18.30
CA HIS A 140 -12.04 25.14 -18.72
C HIS A 140 -11.63 26.57 -19.07
N GLN A 141 -11.55 26.86 -20.37
CA GLN A 141 -11.30 28.20 -20.92
C GLN A 141 -12.63 28.88 -21.28
#